data_AF-A0A6J7TRJ5-F1
#
_entry.id   AF-A0A6J7TRJ5-F1
#
_cell.length_a   1.000
_cell.length_b   1.000
_cell.length_c   1.000
_cell.angle_alpha   90.00
_cell.angle_beta   90.00
_cell.angle_gamma   90.00
#
_symmetry.space_group_name_H-M   'P 1'
#
loop_
_entity.id
_entity.type
_entity.pdbx_description
1 polymer ?
#
loop_
_entity_poly.entity_id
_entity_poly.type
_entity_poly.pdbx_seq_one_letter_code
_entity_poly.pdbx_strand_id
1 'polypeptide(L)' 'MMIELDKTYPQYGFAKHKGYITAVHTKALAEHGPCIEHRKSFSNIAALLQ' A
#
# COMPACT_ATOMS: atom_id res chain seq x y z
N MET A 1 14.84 2.74 2.01
CA MET A 1 13.57 2.18 2.52
C MET A 1 12.43 2.23 1.50
N MET A 2 11.65 3.32 1.33
CA MET A 2 10.44 3.28 0.47
C MET A 2 10.70 3.02 -1.03
N ILE A 3 11.89 3.39 -1.54
CA ILE A 3 12.30 3.07 -2.92
C ILE A 3 12.61 1.57 -3.08
N GLU A 4 13.19 0.95 -2.06
CA GLU A 4 13.47 -0.49 -2.09
C GLU A 4 12.19 -1.29 -1.93
N LEU A 5 11.29 -0.81 -1.07
CA LEU A 5 9.95 -1.38 -0.91
C LEU A 5 9.15 -1.32 -2.22
N ASP A 6 9.28 -0.24 -2.98
CA ASP A 6 8.70 -0.10 -4.32
C ASP A 6 9.26 -1.12 -5.32
N LYS A 7 10.55 -1.48 -5.22
CA LYS A 7 11.12 -2.54 -6.07
C LYS A 7 10.52 -3.90 -5.75
N THR A 8 10.26 -4.17 -4.46
CA THR A 8 9.63 -5.42 -4.01
C THR A 8 8.14 -5.46 -4.31
N TYR A 9 7.45 -4.33 -4.19
CA TYR A 9 6.01 -4.21 -4.43
C TYR A 9 5.69 -3.03 -5.37
N PRO A 10 6.03 -3.15 -6.67
CA PRO A 10 5.90 -2.06 -7.63
C PRO A 10 4.45 -1.62 -7.87
N GLN A 11 3.48 -2.49 -7.60
CA GLN A 11 2.06 -2.19 -7.78
C GLN A 11 1.55 -1.08 -6.87
N TYR A 12 2.18 -0.85 -5.71
CA TYR A 12 1.68 0.14 -4.74
C TYR A 12 2.27 1.54 -4.95
N GLY A 13 3.39 1.68 -5.66
CA GLY A 13 4.00 2.99 -5.94
C GLY A 13 4.64 3.69 -4.73
N PHE A 14 5.12 2.92 -3.73
CA PHE A 14 5.74 3.43 -2.51
C PHE A 14 6.86 4.44 -2.74
N ALA A 15 7.61 4.35 -3.84
CA ALA A 15 8.66 5.30 -4.15
C ALA A 15 8.11 6.72 -4.34
N LYS A 16 6.85 6.87 -4.77
CA LYS A 16 6.21 8.15 -5.06
C LYS A 16 5.55 8.76 -3.84
N HIS A 17 4.70 8.00 -3.16
CA HIS A 17 3.85 8.52 -2.07
C HIS A 17 4.31 8.08 -0.66
N LYS A 18 5.37 7.28 -0.54
CA LYS A 18 6.02 6.90 0.73
C LYS A 18 5.10 6.20 1.74
N GLY A 19 4.05 5.53 1.27
CA GLY A 19 3.06 4.86 2.11
C GLY A 19 1.90 5.75 2.58
N TYR A 20 1.87 7.02 2.20
CA TYR A 20 0.67 7.86 2.41
C TYR A 20 -0.47 7.43 1.49
N ILE A 21 -1.69 7.55 1.98
CA ILE A 21 -2.89 7.30 1.17
C ILE A 21 -2.96 8.32 0.05
N THR A 22 -3.07 7.81 -1.17
CA THR A 22 -3.28 8.57 -2.40
C THR A 22 -4.26 7.81 -3.28
N ALA A 23 -4.88 8.46 -4.25
CA ALA A 23 -5.78 7.78 -5.19
C ALA A 23 -5.12 6.57 -5.86
N VAL A 24 -3.83 6.68 -6.20
CA VAL A 24 -3.03 5.59 -6.78
C VAL A 24 -2.89 4.44 -5.79
N HIS A 25 -2.56 4.74 -4.54
CA HIS A 25 -2.38 3.72 -3.52
C HIS A 25 -3.69 3.02 -3.14
N THR A 26 -4.79 3.78 -3.02
CA THR A 26 -6.13 3.23 -2.79
C THR A 26 -6.56 2.30 -3.93
N LYS A 27 -6.30 2.69 -5.19
CA LYS A 27 -6.58 1.84 -6.34
C LYS A 27 -5.75 0.55 -6.29
N ALA A 28 -4.45 0.65 -6.02
CA ALA A 28 -3.58 -0.52 -5.90
C ALA A 28 -4.01 -1.47 -4.77
N LEU A 29 -4.44 -0.92 -3.63
CA LEU A 29 -4.99 -1.69 -2.52
C LEU A 29 -6.31 -2.40 -2.88
N ALA A 30 -7.16 -1.78 -3.69
CA ALA A 30 -8.39 -2.39 -4.17
C ALA A 30 -8.13 -3.51 -5.19
N GLU A 31 -7.11 -3.36 -6.05
CA GLU A 31 -6.77 -4.33 -7.10
C GLU A 31 -5.94 -5.51 -6.58
N HIS A 32 -5.05 -5.28 -5.61
CA HIS A 32 -4.07 -6.27 -5.16
C HIS A 32 -4.19 -6.67 -3.68
N GLY A 33 -5.06 -5.99 -2.92
CA GLY A 33 -5.14 -6.13 -1.47
C GLY A 33 -3.93 -5.49 -0.76
N PRO A 34 -3.91 -5.50 0.58
CA PRO A 34 -2.75 -5.06 1.35
C PRO A 34 -1.63 -6.12 1.38
N CYS A 35 -0.38 -5.71 1.15
CA CYS A 35 0.81 -6.55 1.41
C CYS A 35 1.25 -6.56 2.89
N ILE A 36 2.24 -7.40 3.22
CA ILE A 36 2.78 -7.60 4.58
C ILE A 36 3.30 -6.31 5.25
N GLU A 37 3.75 -5.35 4.45
CA GLU A 37 4.31 -4.08 4.95
C GLU A 37 3.22 -3.05 5.29
N HIS A 38 1.96 -3.32 4.92
CA HIS A 38 0.84 -2.47 5.31
C HIS A 38 0.47 -2.68 6.78
N ARG A 39 0.27 -1.55 7.46
CA ARG A 39 -0.11 -1.56 8.88
C ARG A 39 -1.59 -1.88 9.01
N LYS A 40 -1.90 -3.09 9.46
CA LYS A 40 -3.27 -3.60 9.63
C LYS A 40 -4.13 -2.77 10.60
N SER A 41 -3.50 -2.02 11.51
CA SER A 41 -4.20 -1.13 12.44
C SER A 41 -4.75 0.15 11.79
N PHE A 42 -4.32 0.49 10.57
CA PHE A 42 -4.85 1.65 9.86
C PHE A 42 -6.22 1.30 9.30
N SER A 43 -7.22 2.13 9.56
CA SER A 43 -8.63 1.83 9.25
C SER A 43 -8.88 1.49 7.78
N ASN A 44 -8.17 2.12 6.85
CA ASN A 44 -8.27 1.85 5.42
C ASN A 44 -7.70 0.47 5.03
N ILE A 45 -6.72 -0.04 5.78
CA ILE A 45 -6.16 -1.38 5.59
C ILE A 45 -7.04 -2.42 6.30
N ALA A 46 -7.45 -2.14 7.54
CA ALA A 46 -8.34 -3.01 8.31
C ALA A 46 -9.65 -3.31 7.55
N ALA A 47 -10.22 -2.30 6.88
CA ALA A 47 -11.43 -2.46 6.06
C ALA A 47 -11.27 -3.45 4.88
N LEU A 48 -10.04 -3.77 4.47
CA LEU A 48 -9.73 -4.70 3.37
C LEU A 48 -9.39 -6.12 3.85
N LEU A 49 -9.29 -6.36 5.16
CA LEU A 49 -8.77 -7.58 5.78
C LEU A 49 -9.86 -8.46 6.41
N GLN A 50 -11.08 -8.46 5.85
CA GLN A 50 -12.26 -9.16 6.39
C GLN A 50 -11.96 -10.56 6.96
#